data_AF-A0A812P8W3-F1
#
_entry.id   AF-A0A812P8W3-F1
#
_cell.length_a   1.000
_cell.length_b   1.000
_cell.length_c   1.000
_cell.angle_alpha   90.00
_cell.angle_beta   90.00
_cell.angle_gamma   90.00
#
_symmetry.space_group_name_H-M   'P 1'
#
loop_
_entity.id
_entity.type
_entity.pdbx_description
1 polymer ?
#
loop_
_entity_poly.entity_id
_entity_poly.type
_entity_poly.pdbx_seq_one_letter_code
_entity_poly.pdbx_strand_id
1 'polypeptide(L)'
;MWFGGWLRLASCGSDLSSCCSSENANEGFVETIKALPVCDVKDNQRFWLDLQGFWYRETDNRCVGEVCENRLVWHVQWDVSETVTSLQAVTQDTVVYKRAGRVISGVVCWHAQPSISWNDGETWLRK
;
A
#
# COMPACT_ATOMS: atom_id res chain seq x y z
N MET A 1 21.35 -43.14 -50.56
CA MET A 1 22.36 -42.67 -49.57
C MET A 1 21.88 -41.31 -49.06
N TRP A 2 21.34 -41.27 -47.84
CA TRP A 2 21.95 -40.84 -46.57
C TRP A 2 21.77 -39.32 -46.30
N PHE A 3 20.95 -39.03 -45.28
CA PHE A 3 20.86 -37.92 -44.27
C PHE A 3 21.41 -36.51 -44.61
N GLY A 4 20.91 -35.38 -44.12
CA GLY A 4 20.01 -35.01 -43.01
C GLY A 4 19.63 -33.52 -43.21
N GLY A 5 18.66 -32.93 -42.53
CA GLY A 5 18.58 -32.87 -41.08
C GLY A 5 19.12 -31.52 -40.58
N TRP A 6 18.20 -30.73 -40.02
CA TRP A 6 18.37 -29.77 -38.90
C TRP A 6 18.38 -28.25 -39.16
N LEU A 7 17.31 -27.65 -38.62
CA LEU A 7 17.23 -26.31 -38.05
C LEU A 7 18.37 -26.00 -37.08
N ARG A 8 18.67 -24.70 -36.93
CA ARG A 8 19.05 -23.91 -35.72
C ARG A 8 19.52 -22.53 -36.22
N LEU A 9 19.43 -21.37 -35.56
CA LEU A 9 19.19 -20.97 -34.16
C LEU A 9 18.99 -19.43 -34.14
N ALA A 10 18.07 -18.95 -33.31
CA ALA A 10 18.24 -17.76 -32.46
C ALA A 10 17.14 -17.86 -31.37
N SER A 11 17.34 -18.73 -30.39
CA SER A 11 17.81 -18.37 -29.05
C SER A 11 16.89 -17.38 -28.34
N CYS A 12 15.72 -17.89 -27.93
CA CYS A 12 14.93 -17.35 -26.84
C CYS A 12 14.98 -18.40 -25.72
N GLY A 13 15.47 -17.99 -24.55
CA GLY A 13 15.63 -18.76 -23.32
C GLY A 13 16.23 -17.77 -22.33
N SER A 14 15.67 -17.52 -21.15
CA SER A 14 15.10 -18.40 -20.14
C SER A 14 14.44 -17.46 -19.12
N ASP A 15 13.42 -17.72 -18.32
CA ASP A 15 12.55 -18.83 -17.99
C ASP A 15 11.45 -18.16 -17.14
N LEU A 16 10.19 -18.60 -17.26
CA LEU A 16 9.20 -18.70 -16.18
C LEU A 16 7.86 -19.17 -16.79
N SER A 17 7.86 -20.45 -17.18
CA SER A 17 6.68 -21.30 -16.97
C SER A 17 6.39 -21.31 -15.46
N SER A 18 5.17 -21.39 -14.95
CA SER A 18 4.13 -22.31 -15.39
C SER A 18 2.81 -21.90 -14.76
N CYS A 19 1.77 -22.05 -15.56
CA CYS A 19 0.36 -22.05 -15.22
C CYS A 19 0.03 -22.93 -14.00
N CYS A 20 -1.09 -22.66 -13.33
CA CYS A 20 -2.16 -23.66 -13.17
C CYS A 20 -3.46 -23.03 -12.64
N SER A 21 -4.54 -23.68 -13.02
CA SER A 21 -5.92 -23.23 -13.11
C SER A 21 -6.76 -23.43 -11.84
N SER A 22 -7.89 -22.70 -11.81
CA SER A 22 -9.26 -23.06 -11.39
C SER A 22 -9.60 -23.60 -9.98
N GLU A 23 -10.75 -23.10 -9.51
CA GLU A 23 -11.73 -23.71 -8.60
C GLU A 23 -11.37 -23.95 -7.12
N ASN A 24 -11.85 -23.06 -6.24
CA ASN A 24 -13.04 -23.33 -5.41
C ASN A 24 -13.32 -22.23 -4.36
N ALA A 25 -14.60 -21.87 -4.30
CA ALA A 25 -15.42 -21.62 -3.11
C ALA A 25 -14.87 -20.85 -1.89
N ASN A 26 -15.30 -19.59 -1.79
CA ASN A 26 -15.86 -18.95 -0.59
C ASN A 26 -15.28 -19.30 0.80
N GLU A 27 -14.21 -18.59 1.15
CA GLU A 27 -14.00 -17.90 2.44
C GLU A 27 -13.18 -16.62 2.14
N GLY A 28 -13.80 -15.45 1.98
CA GLY A 28 -14.12 -14.62 3.13
C GLY A 28 -13.06 -13.54 3.41
N PHE A 29 -12.66 -12.74 2.40
CA PHE A 29 -12.10 -11.37 2.46
C PHE A 29 -10.85 -11.05 3.33
N VAL A 30 -10.40 -11.92 4.24
CA VAL A 30 -9.27 -11.64 5.14
C VAL A 30 -7.92 -12.02 4.51
N GLU A 31 -7.90 -12.83 3.45
CA GLU A 31 -6.65 -13.30 2.83
C GLU A 31 -6.10 -12.44 1.69
N THR A 32 -6.84 -11.45 1.21
CA THR A 32 -6.41 -10.62 0.07
C THR A 32 -5.23 -9.68 0.41
N ILE A 33 -4.90 -9.48 1.69
CA ILE A 33 -3.70 -8.72 2.08
C ILE A 33 -2.41 -9.54 1.93
N LYS A 34 -2.49 -10.89 1.85
CA LYS A 34 -1.28 -11.74 1.70
C LYS A 34 -0.72 -11.80 0.27
N ALA A 35 -1.49 -11.37 -0.73
CA ALA A 35 -1.12 -11.52 -2.14
C ALA A 35 -0.61 -10.24 -2.80
N LEU A 36 -0.58 -9.12 -2.06
CA LEU A 36 0.13 -7.94 -2.52
C LEU A 36 1.63 -8.16 -2.28
N PRO A 37 2.51 -7.81 -3.24
CA PRO A 37 3.94 -7.81 -2.99
C PRO A 37 4.19 -6.79 -1.86
N VAL A 38 4.24 -7.29 -0.63
CA VAL A 38 4.67 -6.51 0.54
C VAL A 38 6.06 -6.04 0.18
N CYS A 39 6.18 -4.75 -0.10
CA CYS A 39 7.46 -4.15 -0.45
C CYS A 39 8.43 -4.49 0.68
N ASP A 40 9.58 -5.08 0.32
CA ASP A 40 10.57 -5.62 1.25
C ASP A 40 10.80 -4.64 2.40
N VAL A 41 10.74 -5.14 3.63
CA VAL A 41 10.70 -4.38 4.89
C VAL A 41 11.87 -3.38 5.02
N LYS A 42 12.93 -3.55 4.24
CA LYS A 42 14.10 -2.65 4.21
C LYS A 42 13.89 -1.35 3.40
N ASP A 43 12.94 -1.26 2.48
CA ASP A 43 12.72 -0.07 1.64
C ASP A 43 11.64 0.89 2.17
N ASN A 44 10.86 0.48 3.17
CA ASN A 44 9.79 1.33 3.71
C ASN A 44 10.31 2.44 4.64
N GLN A 45 11.59 2.45 5.01
CA GLN A 45 12.13 3.48 5.91
C GLN A 45 12.07 4.87 5.26
N ARG A 46 12.42 4.98 3.96
CA ARG A 46 12.29 6.25 3.22
C ARG A 46 10.84 6.68 3.10
N PHE A 47 9.96 5.73 2.79
CA PHE A 47 8.52 5.99 2.75
C PHE A 47 8.01 6.61 4.05
N TRP A 48 8.35 6.04 5.21
CA TRP A 48 7.92 6.59 6.50
C TRP A 48 8.56 7.94 6.78
N LEU A 49 9.84 8.13 6.46
CA LEU A 49 10.52 9.43 6.58
C LEU A 49 9.82 10.51 5.75
N ASP A 50 9.42 10.17 4.53
CA ASP A 50 8.70 11.06 3.63
C ASP A 50 7.26 11.31 4.10
N LEU A 51 6.66 10.40 4.88
CA LEU A 51 5.30 10.54 5.41
C LEU A 51 5.21 11.32 6.73
N GLN A 52 6.36 11.58 7.38
CA GLN A 52 6.41 12.29 8.66
C GLN A 52 5.78 13.69 8.57
N GLY A 53 5.17 14.13 9.66
CA GLY A 53 4.70 15.51 9.87
C GLY A 53 3.20 15.63 10.14
N PHE A 54 2.70 16.87 10.11
CA PHE A 54 1.30 17.17 10.40
C PHE A 54 0.42 17.04 9.16
N TRP A 55 -0.68 16.34 9.33
CA TRP A 55 -1.66 16.08 8.30
C TRP A 55 -2.96 16.83 8.59
N TYR A 56 -3.54 17.42 7.55
CA TYR A 56 -4.72 18.25 7.62
C TYR A 56 -5.76 17.74 6.64
N ARG A 57 -7.03 17.74 7.02
CA ARG A 57 -8.09 17.35 6.09
C ARG A 57 -8.27 18.43 5.04
N GLU A 58 -8.40 18.02 3.77
CA GLU A 58 -8.54 18.95 2.64
C GLU A 58 -9.81 19.81 2.73
N THR A 59 -10.92 19.22 3.17
CA THR A 59 -12.24 19.85 3.12
C THR A 59 -12.41 21.01 4.10
N ASP A 60 -11.85 20.91 5.31
CA ASP A 60 -12.03 21.88 6.40
C ASP A 60 -10.71 22.42 6.96
N ASN A 61 -9.58 21.97 6.41
CA ASN A 61 -8.23 22.34 6.84
C ASN A 61 -7.97 22.08 8.34
N ARG A 62 -8.67 21.13 8.96
CA ARG A 62 -8.45 20.75 10.37
C ARG A 62 -7.31 19.76 10.48
N CYS A 63 -6.44 19.94 11.49
CA CYS A 63 -5.35 19.02 11.78
C CYS A 63 -5.89 17.64 12.14
N VAL A 64 -5.65 16.64 11.30
CA VAL A 64 -6.00 15.24 11.57
C VAL A 64 -5.13 14.70 12.69
N GLY A 65 -3.82 14.93 12.57
CA GLY A 65 -2.84 14.40 13.48
C GLY A 65 -1.42 14.54 12.93
N GLU A 66 -0.48 13.94 13.64
CA GLU A 66 0.92 13.87 13.28
C GLU A 66 1.28 12.43 12.93
N VAL A 67 1.94 12.23 11.80
CA VAL A 67 2.54 10.93 11.46
C VAL A 67 3.97 10.91 12.00
N CYS A 68 4.21 9.99 12.93
CA CYS A 68 5.49 9.73 13.58
C CYS A 68 5.88 8.26 13.35
N GLU A 69 6.99 8.04 12.65
CA GLU A 69 7.42 6.74 12.13
C GLU A 69 6.29 6.04 11.35
N ASN A 70 5.78 4.93 11.86
CA ASN A 70 4.67 4.16 11.32
C ASN A 70 3.37 4.34 12.13
N ARG A 71 3.21 5.47 12.82
CA ARG A 71 2.07 5.73 13.69
C ARG A 71 1.45 7.08 13.38
N LEU A 72 0.13 7.12 13.43
CA LEU A 72 -0.65 8.36 13.39
C LEU A 72 -1.07 8.71 14.81
N VAL A 73 -0.59 9.85 15.29
CA VAL A 73 -1.03 10.47 16.54
C VAL A 73 -2.17 11.42 16.22
N TRP A 74 -3.39 11.04 16.59
CA TRP A 74 -4.58 11.82 16.29
C TRP A 74 -4.63 13.10 17.12
N HIS A 75 -5.09 14.18 16.49
CA HIS A 75 -5.35 15.42 17.20
C HIS A 75 -6.57 15.28 18.12
N VAL A 76 -6.52 15.90 19.31
CA VAL A 76 -7.55 15.81 20.37
C VAL A 76 -8.97 16.18 19.91
N GLN A 77 -9.10 16.93 18.81
CA GLN A 77 -10.39 17.38 18.28
C GLN A 77 -11.26 16.27 17.66
N TRP A 78 -10.69 15.10 17.37
CA TRP A 78 -11.38 14.04 16.62
C TRP A 78 -12.13 13.01 17.49
N ASP A 79 -12.14 13.20 18.82
CA ASP A 79 -12.79 12.31 19.80
C ASP A 79 -12.60 10.82 19.47
N VAL A 80 -11.37 10.45 19.10
CA VAL A 80 -11.02 9.08 18.79
C VAL A 80 -10.68 8.34 20.07
N SER A 81 -11.22 7.12 20.22
CA SER A 81 -10.92 6.25 21.36
C SER A 81 -9.45 5.86 21.45
N GLU A 82 -8.77 5.82 20.30
CA GLU A 82 -7.33 5.55 20.19
C GLU A 82 -6.63 6.83 19.77
N THR A 83 -5.85 7.42 20.68
CA THR A 83 -5.04 8.61 20.40
C THR A 83 -3.90 8.31 19.41
N VAL A 84 -3.50 7.03 19.30
CA VAL A 84 -2.43 6.60 18.40
C VAL A 84 -2.87 5.36 17.65
N THR A 85 -2.74 5.37 16.32
CA THR A 85 -3.06 4.24 15.45
C THR A 85 -1.84 3.86 14.63
N SER A 86 -1.53 2.56 14.55
CA SER A 86 -0.45 2.05 13.72
C SER A 86 -0.84 2.06 12.24
N LEU A 87 0.01 2.65 11.41
CA LEU A 87 -0.06 2.64 9.96
C LEU A 87 0.75 1.45 9.43
N GLN A 88 0.28 0.83 8.35
CA GLN A 88 0.98 -0.22 7.64
C GLN A 88 1.15 0.19 6.18
N ALA A 89 2.37 0.14 5.67
CA ALA A 89 2.64 0.31 4.25
C ALA A 89 2.37 -1.02 3.54
N VAL A 90 1.49 -1.00 2.55
CA VAL A 90 1.15 -2.17 1.74
C VAL A 90 1.97 -2.17 0.45
N THR A 91 2.12 -0.98 -0.15
CA THR A 91 2.96 -0.71 -1.32
C THR A 91 3.76 0.57 -1.09
N GLN A 92 4.58 0.99 -2.06
CA GLN A 92 5.36 2.24 -2.00
C GLN A 92 4.50 3.52 -1.94
N ASP A 93 3.23 3.41 -2.25
CA ASP A 93 2.26 4.50 -2.37
C ASP A 93 0.95 4.20 -1.65
N THR A 94 0.82 3.09 -0.92
CA THR A 94 -0.42 2.72 -0.23
C THR A 94 -0.16 2.47 1.24
N VAL A 95 -0.92 3.19 2.08
CA VAL A 95 -0.94 3.04 3.54
C VAL A 95 -2.31 2.56 3.99
N VAL A 96 -2.34 1.69 4.98
CA VAL A 96 -3.59 1.23 5.60
C VAL A 96 -3.52 1.36 7.11
N TYR A 97 -4.68 1.54 7.73
CA TYR A 97 -4.83 1.44 9.18
C TYR A 97 -6.17 0.83 9.54
N LYS A 98 -6.28 0.32 10.77
CA LYS A 98 -7.52 -0.26 11.29
C LYS A 98 -8.19 0.74 12.22
N ARG A 99 -9.47 1.04 11.99
CA ARG A 99 -10.29 1.89 12.86
C ARG A 99 -11.68 1.30 13.02
N ALA A 100 -12.16 1.18 14.25
CA ALA A 100 -13.48 0.62 14.58
C ALA A 100 -13.76 -0.73 13.87
N GLY A 101 -12.76 -1.61 13.79
CA GLY A 101 -12.87 -2.92 13.14
C GLY A 101 -12.78 -2.92 11.61
N ARG A 102 -12.72 -1.76 10.96
CA ARG A 102 -12.59 -1.62 9.49
C ARG A 102 -11.16 -1.28 9.11
N VAL A 103 -10.73 -1.77 7.95
CA VAL A 103 -9.46 -1.38 7.32
C VAL A 103 -9.73 -0.19 6.42
N ILE A 104 -9.08 0.93 6.73
CA ILE A 104 -9.10 2.15 5.93
C ILE A 104 -7.81 2.18 5.12
N SER A 105 -7.92 2.37 3.81
CA SER A 105 -6.79 2.35 2.89
C SER A 105 -6.65 3.70 2.22
N GLY A 106 -5.44 4.23 2.16
CA GLY A 106 -5.10 5.52 1.59
C GLY A 106 -3.98 5.42 0.57
N VAL A 107 -4.15 6.11 -0.55
CA VAL A 107 -3.12 6.24 -1.59
C VAL A 107 -2.36 7.54 -1.37
N VAL A 108 -1.05 7.45 -1.23
CA VAL A 108 -0.13 8.55 -1.01
C VAL A 108 0.32 9.13 -2.34
N CYS A 109 0.16 10.44 -2.51
CA CYS A 109 0.56 11.19 -3.68
C CYS A 109 1.67 12.19 -3.32
N TRP A 110 2.85 12.01 -3.90
CA TRP A 110 4.05 12.82 -3.61
C TRP A 110 4.30 13.98 -4.60
N HIS A 111 3.23 14.60 -5.12
CA HIS A 111 3.36 15.70 -6.09
C HIS A 111 3.78 17.02 -5.40
N ALA A 112 3.39 18.17 -5.94
CA ALA A 112 3.74 19.48 -5.39
C ALA A 112 3.35 19.67 -3.92
N GLN A 113 2.24 19.05 -3.48
CA GLN A 113 1.87 18.93 -2.09
C GLN A 113 1.61 17.45 -1.77
N PRO A 114 2.31 16.87 -0.76
CA PRO A 114 2.05 15.51 -0.33
C PRO A 114 0.62 15.36 0.19
N SER A 115 -0.10 14.37 -0.34
CA SER A 115 -1.48 14.09 0.04
C SER A 115 -1.73 12.59 0.22
N ILE A 116 -2.75 12.24 0.99
CA ILE A 116 -3.26 10.88 1.12
C ILE A 116 -4.75 10.90 0.79
N SER A 117 -5.15 10.14 -0.23
CA SER A 117 -6.55 9.96 -0.60
C SER A 117 -7.07 8.65 -0.03
N TRP A 118 -8.00 8.73 0.92
CA TRP A 118 -8.56 7.59 1.63
C TRP A 118 -9.79 7.02 0.93
N ASN A 119 -10.02 5.71 1.09
CA ASN A 119 -11.16 5.01 0.50
C ASN A 119 -12.51 5.36 1.15
N ASP A 120 -12.52 6.09 2.26
CA ASP A 120 -13.71 6.66 2.88
C ASP A 120 -14.14 8.00 2.27
N GLY A 121 -13.38 8.50 1.28
CA GLY A 121 -13.64 9.75 0.57
C GLY A 121 -12.97 10.96 1.20
N GLU A 122 -12.14 10.79 2.23
CA GLU A 122 -11.34 11.88 2.79
C GLU A 122 -9.99 12.03 2.07
N THR A 123 -9.55 13.27 1.88
CA THR A 123 -8.19 13.58 1.46
C THR A 123 -7.48 14.32 2.57
N TRP A 124 -6.27 13.87 2.91
CA TRP A 124 -5.40 14.57 3.86
C TRP A 124 -4.22 15.18 3.13
N LEU A 125 -3.84 16.38 3.53
CA LEU A 125 -2.74 17.15 2.99
C LEU A 125 -1.67 17.32 4.06
N ARG A 126 -0.42 17.11 3.70
CA ARG A 126 0.70 17.44 4.58
C ARG A 126 1.02 18.93 4.48
N LYS A 127 1.25 19.58 5.63
CA LYS A 127 1.64 20.98 5.72
C LYS A 127 2.79 21.17 6.71
#